data_AF-A0A7X8PSJ5-F1
#
_entry.id   AF-A0A7X8PSJ5-F1
#
_cell.length_a   1.000
_cell.length_b   1.000
_cell.length_c   1.000
_cell.angle_alpha   90.00
_cell.angle_beta   90.00
_cell.angle_gamma   90.00
#
_symmetry.space_group_name_H-M   'P 1'
#
loop_
_entity.id
_entity.type
_entity.pdbx_description
1 polymer ?
#
loop_
_entity_poly.entity_id
_entity_poly.type
_entity_poly.pdbx_seq_one_letter_code
_entity_poly.pdbx_strand_id
1 'polypeptide(L)'
;MNRFSEIFFNSYNSSMRSAYDACMMPPRDSSSDSFTDAEGTDLQYCLDHEYGKWLSEQLPEIGKTPCEYMDEAGFEEITEMFCDGAEICDDEMPAIYLDKLLYYGDKAIDFLIGTAMKINTGQGEESPAPSVMAVRILGRQKSGKAVLPLINVLDASRGISELMQETARDALNGIGHTAVDLIIQEMSSGNRSDETCEYLVMSLAEIGKDCRSDEIYLALKNAFHQLPDKVVTADCLANYGDGRAIPALRGYLLKNGEDISRESFYDIVSAVRRLGGRIDDLKQVRER
;
A
#
# COMPACT_ATOMS: atom_id res chain seq x y z
N MET A 1 13.27 -4.10 22.80
CA MET A 1 14.04 -4.68 21.70
C MET A 1 14.87 -5.86 22.21
N ASN A 2 14.66 -7.05 21.64
CA ASN A 2 15.37 -8.29 21.99
C ASN A 2 16.70 -8.35 21.23
N ARG A 3 17.80 -8.62 21.96
CA ARG A 3 19.16 -8.65 21.39
C ARG A 3 19.29 -9.59 20.19
N PHE A 4 18.62 -10.75 20.21
CA PHE A 4 18.68 -11.69 19.09
C PHE A 4 17.95 -11.17 17.84
N SER A 5 16.81 -10.50 18.02
CA SER A 5 16.14 -9.78 16.92
C SER A 5 17.05 -8.72 16.32
N GLU A 6 17.72 -7.92 17.17
CA GLU A 6 18.62 -6.87 16.71
C GLU A 6 19.74 -7.43 15.84
N ILE A 7 20.40 -8.49 16.30
CA ILE A 7 21.48 -9.14 15.55
C ILE A 7 20.94 -9.65 14.21
N PHE A 8 19.80 -10.34 14.23
CA PHE A 8 19.21 -10.92 13.03
C PHE A 8 18.89 -9.85 11.97
N PHE A 9 18.09 -8.83 12.32
CA PHE A 9 17.66 -7.80 11.36
C PHE A 9 18.79 -6.84 10.96
N ASN A 10 19.71 -6.48 11.86
CA ASN A 10 20.87 -5.66 11.46
C ASN A 10 21.83 -6.42 10.54
N SER A 11 21.99 -7.73 10.73
CA SER A 11 22.82 -8.54 9.83
C SER A 11 22.21 -8.61 8.43
N TYR A 12 20.88 -8.72 8.34
CA TYR A 12 20.16 -8.62 7.08
C TYR A 12 20.35 -7.25 6.40
N ASN A 13 20.11 -6.16 7.12
CA ASN A 13 20.30 -4.81 6.58
C ASN A 13 21.75 -4.58 6.10
N SER A 14 22.74 -5.14 6.81
CA SER A 14 24.16 -5.08 6.41
C SER A 14 24.43 -5.86 5.12
N SER A 15 23.80 -7.03 4.94
CA SER A 15 23.86 -7.80 3.70
C SER A 15 23.21 -7.03 2.54
N MET A 16 22.02 -6.47 2.75
CA MET A 16 21.32 -5.68 1.72
C MET A 16 22.12 -4.44 1.32
N ARG A 17 22.73 -3.74 2.29
CA ARG A 17 23.63 -2.62 2.01
C ARG A 17 24.82 -3.04 1.15
N SER A 18 25.41 -4.20 1.45
CA SER A 18 26.52 -4.76 0.68
C SER A 18 26.10 -5.07 -0.77
N ALA A 19 24.87 -5.51 -0.99
CA ALA A 19 24.31 -5.73 -2.32
C ALA A 19 24.20 -4.43 -3.12
N TYR A 20 23.64 -3.37 -2.51
CA TYR A 20 23.57 -2.05 -3.12
C TYR A 20 24.95 -1.47 -3.44
N ASP A 21 25.89 -1.57 -2.50
CA ASP A 21 27.26 -1.09 -2.71
C ASP A 21 27.95 -1.85 -3.85
N ALA A 22 27.80 -3.17 -3.92
CA ALA A 22 28.37 -4.00 -4.98
C ALA A 22 27.83 -3.65 -6.37
N CYS A 23 26.54 -3.35 -6.47
CA CYS A 23 25.90 -2.97 -7.72
C CYS A 23 26.20 -1.53 -8.16
N MET A 24 26.52 -0.64 -7.21
CA MET A 24 26.85 0.77 -7.49
C MET A 24 28.35 1.02 -7.73
N MET A 25 29.22 0.04 -7.45
CA MET A 25 30.66 0.19 -7.70
C MET A 25 31.03 -0.10 -9.16
N PRO A 26 31.85 0.76 -9.81
CA PRO A 26 32.36 0.47 -11.14
C PRO A 26 33.26 -0.78 -11.11
N PRO A 27 33.26 -1.61 -12.18
CA PRO A 27 34.12 -2.79 -12.25
C PRO A 27 35.59 -2.39 -12.03
N ARG A 28 36.28 -3.11 -11.14
CA ARG A 28 37.64 -2.78 -10.68
C ARG A 28 38.73 -2.92 -11.74
N ASP A 29 38.41 -3.42 -12.94
CA ASP A 29 39.34 -3.55 -14.07
C ASP A 29 38.73 -2.98 -15.36
N SER A 30 38.86 -1.67 -15.58
CA SER A 30 38.69 -1.06 -16.90
C SER A 30 40.05 -0.64 -17.44
N SER A 31 40.85 -1.62 -17.87
CA SER A 31 42.05 -1.40 -18.70
C SER A 31 41.79 -1.68 -20.19
N SER A 32 40.54 -1.58 -20.64
CA SER A 32 40.19 -1.62 -22.06
C SER A 32 39.32 -0.42 -22.46
N ASP A 33 39.91 0.46 -23.27
CA ASP A 33 39.23 1.52 -24.04
C ASP A 33 38.29 0.92 -25.10
N SER A 34 37.19 0.33 -24.64
CA SER A 34 36.06 -0.05 -25.48
C SER A 34 34.77 0.36 -24.79
N PHE A 35 34.22 1.49 -25.24
CA PHE A 35 32.88 1.99 -24.92
C PHE A 35 31.82 1.11 -25.62
N THR A 36 31.80 -0.17 -25.29
CA THR A 36 30.81 -1.15 -25.77
C THR A 36 30.45 -2.08 -24.61
N ASP A 37 29.22 -1.93 -24.13
CA ASP A 37 28.41 -2.93 -23.43
C ASP A 37 28.97 -3.52 -22.12
N ALA A 38 29.36 -2.67 -21.16
CA ALA A 38 29.31 -3.06 -19.76
C ALA A 38 27.85 -2.91 -19.28
N GLU A 39 27.03 -3.92 -19.55
CA GLU A 39 25.74 -4.10 -18.87
C GLU A 39 26.00 -4.01 -17.36
N GLY A 40 25.46 -2.97 -16.71
CA GLY A 40 25.56 -2.83 -15.27
C GLY A 40 25.00 -4.09 -14.61
N THR A 41 25.68 -4.59 -13.59
CA THR A 41 25.23 -5.74 -12.80
C THR A 41 23.77 -5.51 -12.41
N ASP A 42 22.90 -6.45 -12.76
CA ASP A 42 21.47 -6.38 -12.42
C ASP A 42 21.31 -6.28 -10.90
N LEU A 43 20.61 -5.24 -10.43
CA LEU A 43 20.36 -5.01 -9.00
C LEU A 43 19.70 -6.22 -8.35
N GLN A 44 18.78 -6.87 -9.06
CA GLN A 44 18.10 -8.06 -8.54
C GLN A 44 19.10 -9.20 -8.31
N TYR A 45 20.05 -9.39 -9.23
CA TYR A 45 21.10 -10.39 -9.09
C TYR A 45 21.99 -10.11 -7.87
N CYS A 46 22.41 -8.85 -7.65
CA CYS A 46 23.19 -8.48 -6.45
C CYS A 46 22.41 -8.78 -5.16
N LEU A 47 21.12 -8.41 -5.12
CA LEU A 47 20.25 -8.65 -3.96
C LEU A 47 20.09 -10.14 -3.68
N ASP A 48 19.76 -10.94 -4.70
CA ASP A 48 19.59 -12.39 -4.57
C ASP A 48 20.89 -13.07 -4.12
N HIS A 49 22.03 -12.65 -4.67
CA HIS A 49 23.34 -13.19 -4.32
C HIS A 49 23.71 -12.92 -2.86
N GLU A 50 23.66 -11.66 -2.41
CA GLU A 50 24.00 -11.32 -1.02
C GLU A 50 22.97 -11.87 -0.02
N TYR A 51 21.70 -11.95 -0.42
CA TYR A 51 20.67 -12.61 0.39
C TYR A 51 20.97 -14.10 0.59
N GLY A 52 21.26 -14.83 -0.49
CA GLY A 52 21.62 -16.25 -0.44
C GLY A 52 22.87 -16.50 0.39
N LYS A 53 23.87 -15.63 0.28
CA LYS A 53 25.07 -15.67 1.13
C LYS A 53 24.72 -15.46 2.60
N TRP A 54 23.97 -14.41 2.92
CA TRP A 54 23.54 -14.11 4.29
C TRP A 54 22.80 -15.28 4.93
N LEU A 55 21.90 -15.95 4.21
CA LEU A 55 21.19 -17.14 4.68
C LEU A 55 22.10 -18.29 5.12
N SER A 56 23.32 -18.37 4.57
CA SER A 56 24.29 -19.44 4.82
C SER A 56 25.41 -19.06 5.80
N GLU A 57 25.55 -17.79 6.14
CA GLU A 57 26.59 -17.30 7.03
C GLU A 57 26.16 -17.38 8.50
N GLN A 58 27.04 -17.87 9.36
CA GLN A 58 26.75 -17.90 10.79
C GLN A 58 26.71 -16.48 11.36
N LEU A 59 25.65 -16.19 12.11
CA LEU A 59 25.51 -14.97 12.88
C LEU A 59 26.37 -15.10 14.15
N PRO A 60 27.49 -14.35 14.30
CA PRO A 60 28.52 -14.65 15.30
C PRO A 60 28.04 -14.71 16.75
N GLU A 61 27.03 -13.91 17.11
CA GLU A 61 26.46 -13.85 18.46
C GLU A 61 25.32 -14.84 18.70
N ILE A 62 24.71 -15.37 17.64
CA ILE A 62 23.64 -16.39 17.71
C ILE A 62 24.24 -17.80 17.56
N GLY A 63 25.39 -17.91 16.88
CA GLY A 63 26.06 -19.19 16.61
C GLY A 63 25.35 -20.07 15.59
N LYS A 64 24.36 -19.52 14.87
CA LYS A 64 23.55 -20.20 13.85
C LYS A 64 23.46 -19.34 12.61
N THR A 65 23.19 -19.98 11.48
CA THR A 65 22.76 -19.28 10.26
C THR A 65 21.34 -18.73 10.43
N PRO A 66 20.93 -17.71 9.63
CA PRO A 66 19.54 -17.25 9.63
C PRO A 66 18.53 -18.36 9.39
N CYS A 67 18.82 -19.31 8.50
CA CYS A 67 17.96 -20.47 8.23
C CYS A 67 17.79 -21.35 9.47
N GLU A 68 18.88 -21.78 10.09
CA GLU A 68 18.84 -22.61 11.31
C GLU A 68 18.10 -21.90 12.46
N TYR A 69 18.31 -20.59 12.60
CA TYR A 69 17.62 -19.81 13.62
C TYR A 69 16.11 -19.75 13.39
N MET A 70 15.67 -19.47 12.16
CA MET A 70 14.24 -19.42 11.81
C MET A 70 13.56 -20.78 11.85
N ASP A 71 14.27 -21.86 11.50
CA ASP A 71 13.72 -23.22 11.54
C ASP A 71 13.35 -23.63 12.98
N GLU A 72 14.18 -23.27 13.96
CA GLU A 72 13.94 -23.59 15.37
C GLU A 72 12.96 -22.65 16.08
N ALA A 73 12.78 -21.43 15.58
CA ALA A 73 11.95 -20.41 16.23
C ALA A 73 10.46 -20.81 16.30
N GLY A 74 9.89 -20.68 17.50
CA GLY A 74 8.46 -20.87 17.78
C GLY A 74 7.60 -19.68 17.35
N PHE A 75 6.27 -19.83 17.39
CA PHE A 75 5.37 -18.74 16.98
C PHE A 75 5.51 -17.53 17.91
N GLU A 76 5.59 -17.75 19.21
CA GLU A 76 5.73 -16.70 20.21
C GLU A 76 7.01 -15.87 19.97
N GLU A 77 8.15 -16.55 19.76
CA GLU A 77 9.43 -15.90 19.45
C GLU A 77 9.35 -15.08 18.16
N ILE A 78 8.78 -15.64 17.09
CA ILE A 78 8.58 -14.91 15.83
C ILE A 78 7.70 -13.68 16.04
N THR A 79 6.59 -13.79 16.79
CA THR A 79 5.73 -12.62 17.04
C THR A 79 6.38 -11.55 17.92
N GLU A 80 7.26 -11.93 18.85
CA GLU A 80 8.06 -10.99 19.63
C GLU A 80 9.08 -10.25 18.74
N MET A 81 9.75 -10.97 17.84
CA MET A 81 10.69 -10.40 16.88
C MET A 81 10.04 -9.41 15.91
N PHE A 82 8.73 -9.50 15.69
CA PHE A 82 8.01 -8.68 14.71
C PHE A 82 8.14 -7.18 14.98
N CYS A 83 7.97 -6.75 16.23
CA CYS A 83 8.07 -5.32 16.55
C CYS A 83 9.49 -4.80 16.31
N ASP A 84 10.49 -5.55 16.76
CA ASP A 84 11.89 -5.21 16.58
C ASP A 84 12.26 -5.14 15.09
N GLY A 85 11.83 -6.12 14.28
CA GLY A 85 12.07 -6.13 12.85
C GLY A 85 11.40 -4.98 12.12
N ALA A 86 10.22 -4.56 12.56
CA ALA A 86 9.51 -3.43 11.94
C ALA A 86 10.18 -2.09 12.26
N GLU A 87 10.88 -1.97 13.39
CA GLU A 87 11.66 -0.78 13.73
C GLU A 87 13.05 -0.76 13.08
N ILE A 88 13.66 -1.94 12.86
CA ILE A 88 15.01 -2.06 12.30
C ILE A 88 15.00 -2.07 10.77
N CYS A 89 14.02 -2.72 10.15
CA CYS A 89 13.93 -2.80 8.69
C CYS A 89 13.15 -1.61 8.14
N ASP A 90 13.82 -0.80 7.30
CA ASP A 90 13.23 0.43 6.75
C ASP A 90 12.07 0.18 5.76
N ASP A 91 12.11 -0.94 5.01
CA ASP A 91 11.12 -1.22 3.95
C ASP A 91 10.41 -2.57 4.13
N GLU A 92 11.17 -3.66 4.04
CA GLU A 92 10.66 -5.02 4.15
C GLU A 92 11.51 -5.88 5.08
N MET A 93 10.84 -6.73 5.85
CA MET A 93 11.49 -7.78 6.62
C MET A 93 12.04 -8.89 5.69
N PRO A 94 13.07 -9.63 6.11
CA PRO A 94 13.63 -10.73 5.33
C PRO A 94 12.57 -11.78 4.96
N ALA A 95 12.60 -12.28 3.72
CA ALA A 95 11.66 -13.30 3.24
C ALA A 95 11.60 -14.54 4.15
N ILE A 96 12.75 -15.09 4.57
CA ILE A 96 12.83 -16.23 5.49
C ILE A 96 12.07 -16.02 6.80
N TYR A 97 12.06 -14.79 7.33
CA TYR A 97 11.30 -14.44 8.54
C TYR A 97 9.81 -14.36 8.24
N LEU A 98 9.42 -13.70 7.14
CA LEU A 98 8.03 -13.57 6.73
C LEU A 98 7.42 -14.94 6.40
N ASP A 99 8.14 -15.79 5.69
CA ASP A 99 7.75 -17.17 5.37
C ASP A 99 7.53 -17.97 6.65
N LYS A 100 8.42 -17.82 7.64
CA LYS A 100 8.28 -18.48 8.94
C LYS A 100 7.07 -17.96 9.72
N LEU A 101 6.81 -16.66 9.73
CA LEU A 101 5.61 -16.08 10.34
C LEU A 101 4.35 -16.63 9.67
N LEU A 102 4.30 -16.59 8.34
CA LEU A 102 3.13 -16.98 7.56
C LEU A 102 2.90 -18.49 7.51
N TYR A 103 3.91 -19.31 7.79
CA TYR A 103 3.79 -20.76 7.99
C TYR A 103 2.73 -21.11 9.07
N TYR A 104 2.51 -20.24 10.05
CA TYR A 104 1.50 -20.43 11.09
C TYR A 104 0.06 -20.12 10.64
N GLY A 105 -0.14 -19.76 9.36
CA GLY A 105 -1.44 -19.62 8.72
C GLY A 105 -2.36 -18.62 9.40
N ASP A 106 -3.58 -19.06 9.74
CA ASP A 106 -4.60 -18.21 10.36
C ASP A 106 -4.12 -17.52 11.65
N LYS A 107 -3.29 -18.18 12.46
CA LYS A 107 -2.74 -17.57 13.69
C LYS A 107 -1.88 -16.36 13.36
N ALA A 108 -1.10 -16.41 12.28
CA ALA A 108 -0.28 -15.30 11.84
C ALA A 108 -1.14 -14.15 11.33
N ILE A 109 -2.21 -14.45 10.59
CA ILE A 109 -3.17 -13.44 10.12
C ILE A 109 -3.85 -12.74 11.31
N ASP A 110 -4.29 -13.50 12.31
CA ASP A 110 -4.93 -12.93 13.52
C ASP A 110 -3.94 -12.05 14.31
N PHE A 111 -2.68 -12.48 14.42
CA PHE A 111 -1.61 -11.67 15.02
C PHE A 111 -1.39 -10.36 14.25
N LEU A 112 -1.27 -10.41 12.92
CA LEU A 112 -1.07 -9.24 12.07
C LEU A 112 -2.26 -8.27 12.15
N ILE A 113 -3.50 -8.78 12.14
CA ILE A 113 -4.70 -7.98 12.35
C ILE A 113 -4.66 -7.30 13.72
N GLY A 114 -4.34 -8.06 14.77
CA GLY A 114 -4.19 -7.53 16.12
C GLY A 114 -3.17 -6.40 16.18
N THR A 115 -2.00 -6.59 15.57
CA THR A 115 -0.93 -5.59 15.52
C THR A 115 -1.32 -4.36 14.72
N ALA A 116 -1.93 -4.50 13.54
CA ALA A 116 -2.44 -3.37 12.74
C ALA A 116 -3.47 -2.52 13.49
N MET A 117 -4.22 -3.11 14.42
CA MET A 117 -5.27 -2.44 15.20
C MET A 117 -4.78 -1.72 16.46
N LYS A 118 -3.52 -1.92 16.89
CA LYS A 118 -2.99 -1.35 18.15
C LYS A 118 -2.84 0.17 18.13
N ILE A 119 -2.73 0.82 16.97
CA ILE A 119 -2.68 2.29 16.85
C ILE A 119 -3.85 3.00 17.57
N ASN A 120 -4.96 2.29 17.80
CA ASN A 120 -6.16 2.83 18.45
C ASN A 120 -6.10 2.95 19.97
N THR A 121 -5.08 2.43 20.66
CA THR A 121 -5.14 2.32 22.14
C THR A 121 -4.66 3.55 22.91
N GLY A 122 -4.32 4.65 22.23
CA GLY A 122 -4.34 5.99 22.83
C GLY A 122 -3.46 6.22 24.08
N GLN A 123 -2.43 5.42 24.32
CA GLN A 123 -1.44 5.67 25.37
C GLN A 123 -0.05 5.20 24.91
N GLY A 124 0.78 6.13 24.44
CA GLY A 124 2.23 5.92 24.33
C GLY A 124 2.89 6.54 23.11
N GLU A 125 4.17 6.92 23.28
CA GLU A 125 5.16 7.21 22.23
C GLU A 125 5.55 5.93 21.48
N GLU A 126 4.60 5.03 21.19
CA GLU A 126 4.89 3.78 20.48
C GLU A 126 5.04 4.05 18.98
N SER A 127 6.11 3.52 18.39
CA SER A 127 6.40 3.65 16.95
C SER A 127 5.22 3.12 16.11
N PRO A 128 4.80 3.81 15.04
CA PRO A 128 3.78 3.29 14.13
C PRO A 128 4.29 2.13 13.27
N ALA A 129 5.61 1.89 13.24
CA ALA A 129 6.25 0.97 12.30
C ALA A 129 5.71 -0.47 12.35
N PRO A 130 5.50 -1.11 13.51
CA PRO A 130 4.91 -2.45 13.56
C PRO A 130 3.50 -2.51 12.94
N SER A 131 2.69 -1.49 13.15
CA SER A 131 1.33 -1.47 12.61
C SER A 131 1.32 -1.24 11.10
N VAL A 132 2.16 -0.32 10.61
CA VAL A 132 2.35 -0.08 9.16
C VAL A 132 2.85 -1.36 8.48
N MET A 133 3.86 -2.02 9.06
CA MET A 133 4.40 -3.28 8.55
C MET A 133 3.32 -4.37 8.51
N ALA A 134 2.52 -4.50 9.57
CA ALA A 134 1.45 -5.49 9.63
C ALA A 134 0.40 -5.27 8.53
N VAL A 135 -0.01 -4.01 8.29
CA VAL A 135 -0.94 -3.66 7.21
C VAL A 135 -0.37 -4.03 5.84
N ARG A 136 0.90 -3.69 5.57
CA ARG A 136 1.56 -4.04 4.30
C ARG A 136 1.54 -5.55 4.06
N ILE A 137 1.90 -6.34 5.07
CA ILE A 137 1.93 -7.80 4.97
C ILE A 137 0.52 -8.35 4.73
N LEU A 138 -0.51 -7.86 5.44
CA LEU A 138 -1.90 -8.29 5.24
C LEU A 138 -2.38 -8.06 3.80
N GLY A 139 -2.03 -6.90 3.21
CA GLY A 139 -2.33 -6.57 1.83
C GLY A 139 -1.69 -7.55 0.84
N ARG A 140 -0.39 -7.84 1.02
CA ARG A 140 0.36 -8.78 0.16
C ARG A 140 -0.16 -10.21 0.25
N GLN A 141 -0.62 -10.63 1.43
CA GLN A 141 -1.19 -11.96 1.65
C GLN A 141 -2.62 -12.12 1.11
N LYS A 142 -3.23 -11.02 0.64
CA LYS A 142 -4.58 -11.02 0.04
C LYS A 142 -5.65 -11.66 0.93
N SER A 143 -5.49 -11.51 2.26
CA SER A 143 -6.36 -12.16 3.22
C SER A 143 -7.71 -11.46 3.30
N GLY A 144 -8.79 -12.13 2.87
CA GLY A 144 -10.15 -11.61 2.99
C GLY A 144 -10.57 -11.29 4.43
N LYS A 145 -10.00 -12.00 5.43
CA LYS A 145 -10.23 -11.73 6.86
C LYS A 145 -9.75 -10.34 7.29
N ALA A 146 -8.78 -9.78 6.57
CA ALA A 146 -8.18 -8.49 6.87
C ALA A 146 -9.01 -7.29 6.36
N VAL A 147 -9.97 -7.50 5.44
CA VAL A 147 -10.67 -6.39 4.77
C VAL A 147 -11.37 -5.47 5.78
N LEU A 148 -12.24 -6.00 6.65
CA LEU A 148 -12.95 -5.16 7.62
C LEU A 148 -12.00 -4.50 8.65
N PRO A 149 -11.01 -5.21 9.23
CA PRO A 149 -9.98 -4.57 10.03
C PRO A 149 -9.26 -3.41 9.32
N LEU A 150 -8.89 -3.58 8.05
CA LEU A 150 -8.22 -2.54 7.26
C LEU A 150 -9.14 -1.35 6.97
N ILE A 151 -10.42 -1.58 6.69
CA ILE A 151 -11.41 -0.50 6.58
C ILE A 151 -11.50 0.28 7.91
N ASN A 152 -11.41 -0.41 9.05
CA ASN A 152 -11.40 0.26 10.35
C ASN A 152 -10.09 1.04 10.62
N VAL A 153 -8.97 0.71 9.96
CA VAL A 153 -7.75 1.55 10.01
C VAL A 153 -7.99 2.91 9.34
N LEU A 154 -8.78 2.96 8.26
CA LEU A 154 -9.00 4.19 7.50
C LEU A 154 -9.78 5.26 8.27
N ASP A 155 -10.42 4.89 9.37
CA ASP A 155 -11.30 5.77 10.12
C ASP A 155 -10.53 6.90 10.83
N ALA A 156 -10.55 8.07 10.20
CA ALA A 156 -9.86 9.30 10.62
C ALA A 156 -10.25 9.77 12.04
N SER A 157 -11.41 9.37 12.55
CA SER A 157 -11.84 9.69 13.92
C SER A 157 -10.89 9.13 15.00
N ARG A 158 -9.98 8.24 14.60
CA ARG A 158 -8.97 7.62 15.46
C ARG A 158 -7.66 8.42 15.56
N GLY A 159 -7.56 9.59 14.93
CA GLY A 159 -6.35 10.43 14.98
C GLY A 159 -5.13 9.77 14.32
N ILE A 160 -5.39 8.94 13.32
CA ILE A 160 -4.39 8.12 12.62
C ILE A 160 -3.60 9.00 11.64
N SER A 161 -2.32 8.68 11.42
CA SER A 161 -1.50 9.38 10.44
C SER A 161 -1.95 9.07 9.01
N GLU A 162 -1.82 10.07 8.12
CA GLU A 162 -2.07 9.93 6.68
C GLU A 162 -1.32 8.72 6.08
N LEU A 163 -0.06 8.53 6.50
CA LEU A 163 0.75 7.35 6.13
C LEU A 163 0.02 6.02 6.38
N MET A 164 -0.64 5.88 7.52
CA MET A 164 -1.33 4.64 7.88
C MET A 164 -2.64 4.47 7.11
N GLN A 165 -3.36 5.57 6.82
CA GLN A 165 -4.54 5.53 5.95
C GLN A 165 -4.15 5.12 4.52
N GLU A 166 -3.09 5.71 3.97
CA GLU A 166 -2.55 5.33 2.65
C GLU A 166 -2.09 3.88 2.63
N THR A 167 -1.36 3.44 3.66
CA THR A 167 -0.90 2.05 3.76
C THR A 167 -2.08 1.07 3.81
N ALA A 168 -3.16 1.41 4.53
CA ALA A 168 -4.37 0.58 4.60
C ALA A 168 -5.14 0.56 3.26
N ARG A 169 -5.24 1.70 2.57
CA ARG A 169 -5.80 1.78 1.21
C ARG A 169 -5.01 0.88 0.25
N ASP A 170 -3.69 0.98 0.26
CA ASP A 170 -2.83 0.19 -0.62
C ASP A 170 -2.89 -1.31 -0.28
N ALA A 171 -3.06 -1.65 1.00
CA ALA A 171 -3.31 -3.03 1.41
C ALA A 171 -4.67 -3.56 0.93
N LEU A 172 -5.74 -2.75 0.97
CA LEU A 172 -7.03 -3.11 0.38
C LEU A 172 -6.91 -3.33 -1.14
N ASN A 173 -6.16 -2.48 -1.84
CA ASN A 173 -5.85 -2.65 -3.26
C ASN A 173 -5.11 -3.97 -3.52
N GLY A 174 -4.13 -4.30 -2.68
CA GLY A 174 -3.39 -5.56 -2.75
C GLY A 174 -4.27 -6.80 -2.58
N ILE A 175 -5.26 -6.74 -1.68
CA ILE A 175 -6.28 -7.79 -1.51
C ILE A 175 -7.14 -7.92 -2.77
N GLY A 176 -7.46 -6.81 -3.42
CA GLY A 176 -8.13 -6.79 -4.72
C GLY A 176 -9.61 -7.16 -4.63
N HIS A 177 -10.08 -7.97 -5.59
CA HIS A 177 -11.52 -8.22 -5.78
C HIS A 177 -12.25 -8.74 -4.53
N THR A 178 -11.58 -9.52 -3.68
CA THR A 178 -12.13 -10.01 -2.40
C THR A 178 -12.60 -8.89 -1.47
N ALA A 179 -12.08 -7.67 -1.61
CA ALA A 179 -12.46 -6.52 -0.78
C ALA A 179 -13.71 -5.78 -1.30
N VAL A 180 -14.11 -5.97 -2.56
CA VAL A 180 -15.09 -5.13 -3.27
C VAL A 180 -16.44 -5.06 -2.56
N ASP A 181 -17.04 -6.21 -2.27
CA ASP A 181 -18.39 -6.28 -1.67
C ASP A 181 -18.45 -5.55 -0.33
N LEU A 182 -17.42 -5.74 0.50
CA LEU A 182 -17.36 -5.14 1.82
C LEU A 182 -17.05 -3.64 1.73
N ILE A 183 -16.21 -3.19 0.78
CA ILE A 183 -15.98 -1.77 0.52
C ILE A 183 -17.31 -1.08 0.14
N ILE A 184 -18.07 -1.65 -0.80
CA ILE A 184 -19.35 -1.11 -1.24
C ILE A 184 -20.36 -1.06 -0.08
N GLN A 185 -20.43 -2.14 0.71
CA GLN A 185 -21.30 -2.21 1.89
C GLN A 185 -20.96 -1.10 2.89
N GLU A 186 -19.68 -0.92 3.22
CA GLU A 186 -19.24 0.06 4.22
C GLU A 186 -19.47 1.50 3.76
N MET A 187 -19.20 1.81 2.49
CA MET A 187 -19.53 3.10 1.87
C MET A 187 -21.04 3.40 1.93
N SER A 188 -21.88 2.39 1.74
CA SER A 188 -23.34 2.55 1.69
C SER A 188 -24.00 2.59 3.08
N SER A 189 -23.27 2.22 4.14
CA SER A 189 -23.81 2.10 5.49
C SER A 189 -24.16 3.44 6.16
N GLY A 190 -23.54 4.54 5.71
CA GLY A 190 -23.67 5.86 6.33
C GLY A 190 -22.97 6.00 7.69
N ASN A 191 -22.20 4.98 8.12
CA ASN A 191 -21.52 4.96 9.42
C ASN A 191 -20.06 5.43 9.35
N ARG A 192 -19.57 5.78 8.16
CA ARG A 192 -18.18 6.20 7.90
C ARG A 192 -18.13 7.70 7.65
N SER A 193 -17.02 8.32 8.04
CA SER A 193 -16.78 9.74 7.70
C SER A 193 -16.59 9.89 6.19
N ASP A 194 -16.81 11.11 5.68
CA ASP A 194 -16.58 11.43 4.27
C ASP A 194 -15.14 11.11 3.85
N GLU A 195 -14.16 11.46 4.69
CA GLU A 195 -12.73 11.16 4.47
C GLU A 195 -12.46 9.65 4.37
N THR A 196 -13.06 8.83 5.26
CA THR A 196 -12.93 7.37 5.16
C THR A 196 -13.54 6.85 3.86
N CYS A 197 -14.71 7.38 3.49
CA CYS A 197 -15.37 7.04 2.24
C CYS A 197 -14.53 7.45 1.02
N GLU A 198 -13.78 8.55 1.06
CA GLU A 198 -12.86 8.95 -0.01
C GLU A 198 -11.76 7.90 -0.22
N TYR A 199 -11.08 7.43 0.84
CA TYR A 199 -10.10 6.34 0.74
C TYR A 199 -10.71 5.04 0.20
N LEU A 200 -11.94 4.71 0.60
CA LEU A 200 -12.67 3.54 0.11
C LEU A 200 -13.01 3.68 -1.39
N VAL A 201 -13.42 4.87 -1.83
CA VAL A 201 -13.71 5.17 -3.24
C VAL A 201 -12.45 5.07 -4.10
N MET A 202 -11.32 5.59 -3.61
CA MET A 202 -10.03 5.44 -4.28
C MET A 202 -9.66 3.97 -4.44
N SER A 203 -9.81 3.17 -3.37
CA SER A 203 -9.52 1.74 -3.41
C SER A 203 -10.42 1.02 -4.41
N LEU A 204 -11.72 1.30 -4.37
CA LEU A 204 -12.70 0.68 -5.26
C LEU A 204 -12.46 1.02 -6.73
N ALA A 205 -12.04 2.25 -7.02
CA ALA A 205 -11.69 2.67 -8.38
C ALA A 205 -10.44 1.95 -8.90
N GLU A 206 -9.41 1.80 -8.06
CA GLU A 206 -8.17 1.10 -8.42
C GLU A 206 -8.43 -0.39 -8.66
N ILE A 207 -9.13 -1.07 -7.74
CA ILE A 207 -9.49 -2.49 -7.90
C ILE A 207 -10.40 -2.67 -9.13
N GLY A 208 -11.34 -1.76 -9.35
CA GLY A 208 -12.33 -1.83 -10.43
C GLY A 208 -11.78 -1.51 -11.82
N LYS A 209 -10.62 -0.86 -11.93
CA LYS A 209 -9.98 -0.50 -13.20
C LYS A 209 -9.72 -1.75 -14.06
N ASP A 210 -9.24 -2.82 -13.44
CA ASP A 210 -8.93 -4.10 -14.10
C ASP A 210 -10.10 -5.10 -14.02
N CYS A 211 -11.03 -4.91 -13.09
CA CYS A 211 -12.17 -5.80 -12.83
C CYS A 211 -13.50 -5.03 -12.84
N ARG A 212 -13.90 -4.52 -14.01
CA ARG A 212 -15.10 -3.67 -14.13
C ARG A 212 -16.40 -4.44 -13.89
N SER A 213 -17.25 -3.89 -13.03
CA SER A 213 -18.65 -4.32 -12.86
C SER A 213 -19.61 -3.14 -12.77
N ASP A 214 -20.88 -3.37 -13.09
CA ASP A 214 -21.93 -2.37 -12.94
C ASP A 214 -22.11 -1.92 -11.49
N GLU A 215 -21.92 -2.83 -10.54
CA GLU A 215 -22.00 -2.55 -9.12
C GLU A 215 -20.92 -1.56 -8.67
N ILE A 216 -19.67 -1.78 -9.08
CA ILE A 216 -18.56 -0.86 -8.81
C ILE A 216 -18.83 0.51 -9.43
N TYR A 217 -19.24 0.54 -10.71
CA TYR A 217 -19.55 1.79 -11.39
C TYR A 217 -20.66 2.58 -10.65
N LEU A 218 -21.72 1.90 -10.23
CA LEU A 218 -22.82 2.54 -9.50
C LEU A 218 -22.36 3.07 -8.13
N ALA A 219 -21.54 2.31 -7.40
CA ALA A 219 -20.98 2.75 -6.13
C ALA A 219 -20.10 4.01 -6.30
N LEU A 220 -19.18 4.01 -7.27
CA LEU A 220 -18.33 5.18 -7.58
C LEU A 220 -19.16 6.39 -8.03
N LYS A 221 -20.18 6.16 -8.87
CA LYS A 221 -21.09 7.22 -9.30
C LYS A 221 -21.88 7.79 -8.12
N ASN A 222 -22.39 6.95 -7.22
CA ASN A 222 -23.13 7.40 -6.04
C ASN A 222 -22.23 8.22 -5.11
N ALA A 223 -20.98 7.78 -4.89
CA ALA A 223 -19.99 8.53 -4.14
C ALA A 223 -19.74 9.93 -4.75
N PHE A 224 -19.59 10.03 -6.08
CA PHE A 224 -19.48 11.33 -6.75
C PHE A 224 -20.68 12.25 -6.51
N HIS A 225 -21.89 11.72 -6.27
CA HIS A 225 -23.04 12.56 -5.94
C HIS A 225 -23.05 12.97 -4.47
N GLN A 226 -22.68 12.07 -3.56
CA GLN A 226 -22.85 12.23 -2.12
C GLN A 226 -21.68 12.94 -1.43
N LEU A 227 -20.44 12.56 -1.75
CA LEU A 227 -19.25 13.06 -1.05
C LEU A 227 -18.94 14.53 -1.41
N PRO A 228 -18.43 15.33 -0.47
CA PRO A 228 -18.16 16.74 -0.71
C PRO A 228 -17.01 16.96 -1.71
N ASP A 229 -15.94 16.17 -1.65
CA ASP A 229 -14.81 16.32 -2.57
C ASP A 229 -15.14 15.76 -3.96
N LYS A 230 -15.51 16.68 -4.86
CA LYS A 230 -15.82 16.36 -6.25
C LYS A 230 -14.59 16.15 -7.12
N VAL A 231 -13.41 16.61 -6.69
CA VAL A 231 -12.16 16.41 -7.44
C VAL A 231 -11.71 14.97 -7.27
N VAL A 232 -11.61 14.49 -6.04
CA VAL A 232 -11.22 13.11 -5.72
C VAL A 232 -12.18 12.12 -6.37
N THR A 233 -13.49 12.32 -6.21
CA THR A 233 -14.49 11.39 -6.76
C THR A 233 -14.57 11.43 -8.29
N ALA A 234 -14.32 12.58 -8.94
CA ALA A 234 -14.20 12.65 -10.40
C ALA A 234 -12.94 11.97 -10.92
N ASP A 235 -11.82 12.10 -10.19
CA ASP A 235 -10.57 11.40 -10.51
C ASP A 235 -10.75 9.88 -10.44
N CYS A 236 -11.42 9.39 -9.39
CA CYS A 236 -11.74 7.98 -9.22
C CYS A 236 -12.62 7.43 -10.37
N LEU A 237 -13.64 8.18 -10.79
CA LEU A 237 -14.45 7.80 -11.97
C LEU A 237 -13.62 7.75 -13.26
N ALA A 238 -12.65 8.65 -13.42
CA ALA A 238 -11.75 8.65 -14.57
C ALA A 238 -10.73 7.50 -14.52
N ASN A 239 -10.18 7.19 -13.35
CA ASN A 239 -9.24 6.08 -13.16
C ASN A 239 -9.92 4.72 -13.42
N TYR A 240 -11.17 4.56 -12.95
CA TYR A 240 -12.01 3.39 -13.26
C TYR A 240 -12.21 3.21 -14.79
N GLY A 241 -12.32 4.33 -15.52
CA GLY A 241 -12.19 4.35 -16.98
C GLY A 241 -13.45 3.94 -17.76
N ASP A 242 -14.62 4.06 -17.16
CA ASP A 242 -15.91 3.80 -17.82
C ASP A 242 -16.54 5.08 -18.37
N GLY A 243 -16.70 5.14 -19.70
CA GLY A 243 -17.25 6.29 -20.41
C GLY A 243 -18.67 6.70 -19.99
N ARG A 244 -19.43 5.82 -19.30
CA ARG A 244 -20.72 6.17 -18.68
C ARG A 244 -20.60 7.28 -17.64
N ALA A 245 -19.41 7.55 -17.10
CA ALA A 245 -19.19 8.66 -16.17
C ALA A 245 -19.23 10.04 -16.87
N ILE A 246 -18.96 10.12 -18.18
CA ILE A 246 -18.85 11.40 -18.92
C ILE A 246 -20.10 12.28 -18.77
N PRO A 247 -21.34 11.79 -18.96
CA PRO A 247 -22.52 12.63 -18.81
C PRO A 247 -22.72 13.14 -17.38
N ALA A 248 -22.34 12.36 -16.36
CA ALA A 248 -22.46 12.75 -14.96
C ALA A 248 -21.50 13.89 -14.61
N LEU A 249 -20.22 13.75 -14.97
CA LEU A 249 -19.20 14.77 -14.75
C LEU A 249 -19.52 16.07 -15.52
N ARG A 250 -19.91 15.96 -16.79
CA ARG A 250 -20.30 17.12 -17.60
C ARG A 250 -21.56 17.80 -17.05
N GLY A 251 -22.55 17.02 -16.65
CA GLY A 251 -23.78 17.55 -16.03
C GLY A 251 -23.48 18.32 -14.75
N TYR A 252 -22.55 17.84 -13.92
CA TYR A 252 -22.09 18.54 -12.74
C TYR A 252 -21.42 19.88 -13.08
N LEU A 253 -20.50 19.89 -14.06
CA LEU A 253 -19.82 21.12 -14.51
C LEU A 253 -20.81 22.16 -15.07
N LEU A 254 -21.80 21.73 -15.85
CA LEU A 254 -22.83 22.62 -16.39
C LEU A 254 -23.72 23.23 -15.30
N LYS A 255 -24.01 22.45 -14.26
CA LYS A 255 -24.91 22.86 -13.18
C LYS A 255 -24.23 23.76 -12.14
N ASN A 256 -22.95 23.54 -11.85
CA ASN A 256 -22.24 24.18 -10.73
C ASN A 256 -21.02 24.99 -11.18
N GLY A 257 -20.85 25.25 -12.48
CA GLY A 257 -19.62 25.83 -13.05
C GLY A 257 -19.24 27.21 -12.48
N GLU A 258 -20.21 28.00 -12.04
CA GLU A 258 -20.02 29.30 -11.40
C GLU A 258 -19.71 29.19 -9.89
N ASP A 259 -20.13 28.10 -9.26
CA ASP A 259 -20.06 27.89 -7.80
C ASP A 259 -18.82 27.11 -7.35
N ILE A 260 -18.13 26.43 -8.27
CA ILE A 260 -16.95 25.63 -7.95
C ILE A 260 -15.64 26.39 -8.24
N SER A 261 -14.59 26.02 -7.51
CA SER A 261 -13.29 26.65 -7.63
C SER A 261 -12.69 26.48 -9.04
N ARG A 262 -11.70 27.33 -9.36
CA ARG A 262 -11.03 27.24 -10.66
C ARG A 262 -10.29 25.96 -10.90
N GLU A 263 -9.54 25.56 -9.90
CA GLU A 263 -8.85 24.29 -9.85
C GLU A 263 -9.81 23.12 -10.03
N SER A 264 -10.82 23.01 -9.16
CA SER A 264 -11.76 21.87 -9.17
C SER A 264 -12.49 21.69 -10.50
N PHE A 265 -12.92 22.78 -11.15
CA PHE A 265 -13.52 22.70 -12.48
C PHE A 265 -12.55 22.13 -13.52
N TYR A 266 -11.28 22.57 -13.53
CA TYR A 266 -10.29 22.08 -14.49
C TYR A 266 -9.86 20.64 -14.21
N ASP A 267 -9.86 20.22 -12.95
CA ASP A 267 -9.58 18.83 -12.58
C ASP A 267 -10.70 17.90 -13.07
N ILE A 268 -11.96 18.29 -12.86
CA ILE A 268 -13.11 17.52 -13.37
C ILE A 268 -13.13 17.54 -14.91
N VAL A 269 -12.75 18.64 -15.56
CA VAL A 269 -12.53 18.70 -17.01
C VAL A 269 -11.44 17.72 -17.47
N SER A 270 -10.34 17.61 -16.71
CA SER A 270 -9.27 16.65 -16.98
C SER A 270 -9.77 15.20 -16.87
N ALA A 271 -10.59 14.90 -15.86
CA ALA A 271 -11.27 13.62 -15.71
C ALA A 271 -12.16 13.29 -16.94
N VAL A 272 -12.98 14.24 -17.41
CA VAL A 272 -13.80 14.06 -18.63
C VAL A 272 -12.93 13.77 -19.86
N ARG A 273 -11.80 14.46 -20.02
CA ARG A 273 -10.88 14.25 -21.15
C ARG A 273 -10.21 12.88 -21.10
N ARG A 274 -9.75 12.42 -19.93
CA ARG A 274 -9.17 11.07 -19.76
C ARG A 274 -10.14 9.97 -20.14
N LEU A 275 -11.44 10.19 -19.93
CA LEU A 275 -12.50 9.29 -20.37
C LEU A 275 -12.84 9.38 -21.88
N GLY A 276 -12.20 10.29 -22.63
CA GLY A 276 -12.47 10.52 -24.06
C GLY A 276 -13.62 11.49 -24.35
N GLY A 277 -14.10 12.23 -23.33
CA GLY A 277 -15.16 13.22 -23.49
C GLY A 277 -14.68 14.54 -24.11
N ARG A 278 -15.56 15.17 -24.89
CA ARG A 278 -15.35 16.54 -25.41
C ARG A 278 -15.73 17.58 -24.35
N ILE A 279 -15.13 18.77 -24.40
CA ILE A 279 -15.34 19.84 -23.41
C ILE A 279 -15.45 21.25 -24.02
N ASP A 280 -15.54 21.36 -25.34
CA ASP A 280 -15.43 22.65 -26.05
C ASP A 280 -16.56 23.62 -25.66
N ASP A 281 -17.72 23.06 -25.36
CA ASP A 281 -18.91 23.78 -24.90
C ASP A 281 -18.82 24.23 -23.44
N LEU A 282 -17.99 23.59 -22.62
CA LEU A 282 -17.84 23.90 -21.20
C LEU A 282 -16.96 25.14 -20.94
N LYS A 283 -16.11 25.53 -21.90
CA LYS A 283 -15.27 26.73 -21.77
C LYS A 283 -16.11 28.00 -21.61
N GLN A 284 -17.25 28.05 -22.31
CA GLN A 284 -18.17 29.19 -22.29
C GLN A 284 -18.96 29.31 -20.99
N VAL A 285 -19.10 28.22 -20.24
CA VAL A 285 -19.86 28.15 -18.98
C VAL A 285 -19.09 28.84 -17.85
N ARG A 286 -17.77 28.80 -17.92
CA ARG A 286 -16.88 29.40 -16.91
C ARG A 286 -16.60 30.88 -17.14
N GLU A 287 -16.71 31.33 -18.39
CA GLU A 287 -16.46 32.72 -18.78
C GLU A 287 -17.70 33.62 -18.59
N ARG A 288 -18.82 33.03 -18.15
CA ARG A 288 -20.05 33.73 -17.75
C ARG A 288 -20.04 33.94 -16.24
#